data_AF-A0A8T5XZ69-F1
#
_entry.id   AF-A0A8T5XZ69-F1
#
_cell.length_a   1.000
_cell.length_b   1.000
_cell.length_c   1.000
_cell.angle_alpha   90.00
_cell.angle_beta   90.00
_cell.angle_gamma   90.00
#
_symmetry.space_group_name_H-M   'P 1'
#
loop_
_entity.id
_entity.type
_entity.pdbx_description
1 polymer ?
#
loop_
_entity_poly.entity_id
_entity_poly.type
_entity_poly.pdbx_seq_one_letter_code
_entity_poly.pdbx_strand_id
1 'polypeptide(L)'
;MAKKRGTSNVPMIMGIIGGVLGLPGAVCAGACAEGLSAVADEAGTGVGDFYLWMGLIGALLGFVFGLMAKGKPMLSGVMMIVAALMCGITMIIGNLIALVVAILFLIGGIFALVQKKEEVAA
;
A
#
# COMPACT_ATOMS: atom_id res chain seq x y z
N MET A 1 10.79 -0.98 30.03
CA MET A 1 10.24 -1.98 29.09
C MET A 1 11.16 -2.05 27.89
N ALA A 2 11.69 -3.22 27.55
CA ALA A 2 12.59 -3.40 26.41
C ALA A 2 11.89 -3.00 25.10
N LYS A 3 12.50 -2.10 24.33
CA LYS A 3 11.91 -1.53 23.11
C LYS A 3 12.20 -2.48 21.96
N LYS A 4 11.21 -3.27 21.54
CA LYS A 4 11.38 -4.16 20.37
C LYS A 4 11.47 -3.32 19.10
N ARG A 5 12.63 -3.34 18.43
CA ARG A 5 12.83 -2.67 17.13
C ARG A 5 13.08 -3.68 16.02
N GLY A 6 12.53 -3.41 14.84
CA GLY A 6 12.87 -4.16 13.63
C GLY A 6 14.28 -3.81 13.19
N THR A 7 15.07 -4.83 12.83
CA THR A 7 16.49 -4.68 12.47
C THR A 7 16.71 -4.18 11.04
N SER A 8 15.70 -4.28 10.16
CA SER A 8 15.86 -3.98 8.75
C SER A 8 15.08 -2.73 8.30
N ASN A 9 15.76 -1.94 7.47
CA ASN A 9 15.20 -0.75 6.83
C ASN A 9 14.39 -1.10 5.56
N VAL A 10 14.38 -2.36 5.12
CA VAL A 10 13.72 -2.79 3.87
C VAL A 10 12.22 -2.41 3.82
N PRO A 11 11.39 -2.65 4.86
CA PRO A 11 9.97 -2.30 4.84
C PRO A 11 9.75 -0.79 4.79
N MET A 12 10.63 -0.02 5.43
CA MET A 12 10.57 1.44 5.39
C MET A 12 10.88 1.98 3.99
N ILE A 13 11.93 1.45 3.35
CA ILE A 13 12.29 1.84 1.99
C ILE A 13 11.20 1.42 0.99
N MET A 14 10.71 0.18 1.09
CA MET A 14 9.63 -0.32 0.23
C MET A 14 8.31 0.43 0.44
N GLY A 15 8.03 0.88 1.67
CA GLY A 15 6.87 1.72 1.97
C GLY A 15 6.96 3.13 1.42
N ILE A 16 8.15 3.75 1.49
CA ILE A 16 8.38 5.07 0.91
C ILE A 16 8.26 5.00 -0.62
N ILE A 17 8.93 4.04 -1.25
CA ILE A 17 8.89 3.85 -2.71
C ILE A 17 7.46 3.51 -3.16
N GLY A 18 6.79 2.58 -2.48
CA GLY A 18 5.41 2.22 -2.77
C GLY A 18 4.42 3.37 -2.56
N GLY A 19 4.63 4.24 -1.57
CA GLY A 19 3.79 5.42 -1.37
C GLY A 19 3.98 6.49 -2.44
N VAL A 20 5.23 6.79 -2.80
CA VAL A 20 5.56 7.78 -3.84
C VAL A 20 5.05 7.34 -5.21
N LEU A 21 5.16 6.05 -5.54
CA LEU A 21 4.61 5.49 -6.78
C LEU A 21 3.09 5.25 -6.70
N GLY A 22 2.55 5.04 -5.50
CA GLY A 22 1.13 4.80 -5.24
C GLY A 22 0.25 6.03 -5.44
N LEU A 23 0.75 7.23 -5.14
CA LEU A 23 0.05 8.50 -5.37
C LEU A 23 -0.34 8.73 -6.85
N PRO A 24 0.59 8.72 -7.82
CA PRO A 24 0.24 8.83 -9.24
C PRO A 24 -0.53 7.59 -9.74
N GLY A 25 -0.27 6.42 -9.15
CA GLY A 25 -1.06 5.21 -9.41
C GLY A 25 -2.54 5.37 -9.04
N ALA A 26 -2.86 6.02 -7.92
CA ALA A 26 -4.24 6.25 -7.47
C ALA A 26 -5.00 7.23 -8.37
N VAL A 27 -4.33 8.31 -8.82
CA VAL A 27 -4.91 9.26 -9.79
C VAL A 27 -5.18 8.58 -11.13
N CYS A 28 -4.25 7.75 -11.60
CA CYS A 28 -4.43 6.96 -12.81
C CYS A 28 -5.57 5.95 -12.67
N ALA A 29 -5.71 5.28 -11.51
CA ALA A 29 -6.81 4.36 -11.24
C ALA A 29 -8.18 5.06 -11.32
N GLY A 30 -8.31 6.26 -10.75
CA GLY A 30 -9.53 7.06 -10.85
C GLY A 30 -9.88 7.42 -12.29
N ALA A 31 -8.92 7.93 -13.06
CA ALA A 31 -9.12 8.30 -14.46
C ALA A 31 -9.47 7.09 -15.35
N CYS A 32 -8.79 5.94 -15.16
CA CYS A 32 -9.10 4.72 -15.89
C CYS A 32 -10.47 4.12 -15.49
N ALA A 33 -10.89 4.28 -14.23
CA ALA A 33 -12.19 3.84 -13.75
C ALA A 33 -13.34 4.69 -14.31
N GLU A 34 -13.15 6.01 -14.43
CA GLU A 34 -14.11 6.91 -15.09
C GLU A 34 -14.25 6.57 -16.58
N GLY A 35 -13.13 6.33 -17.28
CA GLY A 35 -13.14 5.93 -18.69
C GLY A 35 -13.87 4.62 -18.95
N LEU A 36 -13.75 3.65 -18.03
CA LEU A 36 -14.48 2.38 -18.11
C LEU A 36 -15.98 2.55 -17.74
N SER A 37 -16.29 3.47 -16.82
CA SER A 37 -17.68 3.78 -16.44
C SER A 37 -18.43 4.47 -17.60
N ALA A 38 -17.74 5.21 -18.46
CA ALA A 38 -18.34 5.85 -19.64
C ALA A 38 -18.76 4.85 -20.75
N VAL A 39 -18.26 3.62 -20.73
CA VAL A 39 -18.59 2.54 -21.70
C VAL A 39 -19.45 1.44 -21.09
N ALA A 40 -19.59 1.39 -19.76
CA ALA A 40 -20.47 0.48 -19.06
C ALA A 40 -21.76 1.23 -18.68
N ASP A 41 -22.78 1.13 -19.52
CA ASP A 41 -24.09 1.80 -19.41
C ASP A 41 -24.84 1.63 -18.06
N GLU A 42 -24.35 0.81 -17.12
CA GLU A 42 -24.95 0.58 -15.80
C GLU A 42 -24.05 0.94 -14.60
N ALA A 43 -22.82 1.42 -14.82
CA ALA A 43 -21.93 1.79 -13.73
C ALA A 43 -22.24 3.21 -13.24
N GLY A 44 -23.06 3.31 -12.20
CA GLY A 44 -23.40 4.59 -11.56
C GLY A 44 -22.18 5.46 -11.24
N THR A 45 -22.40 6.77 -11.17
CA THR A 45 -21.42 7.88 -11.06
C THR A 45 -20.41 7.82 -9.89
N GLY A 46 -20.38 6.74 -9.09
CA GLY A 46 -19.51 6.57 -7.93
C GLY A 46 -18.36 5.58 -8.10
N VAL A 47 -18.28 4.83 -9.21
CA VAL A 47 -17.23 3.81 -9.40
C VAL A 47 -15.84 4.45 -9.52
N GLY A 48 -15.71 5.54 -10.30
CA GLY A 48 -14.43 6.26 -10.44
C GLY A 48 -13.87 6.75 -9.10
N ASP A 49 -14.72 7.38 -8.30
CA ASP A 49 -14.35 7.95 -7.00
C ASP A 49 -14.01 6.86 -5.98
N PHE A 50 -14.73 5.72 -6.00
CA PHE A 50 -14.42 4.57 -5.16
C PHE A 50 -13.00 4.03 -5.40
N TYR A 51 -12.58 3.85 -6.66
CA TYR A 51 -11.24 3.36 -6.98
C TYR A 51 -10.14 4.39 -6.69
N LEU A 52 -10.42 5.67 -6.89
CA LEU A 52 -9.49 6.75 -6.54
C LEU A 52 -9.24 6.80 -5.02
N TRP A 53 -10.30 6.82 -4.21
CA TRP A 53 -10.18 6.84 -2.75
C TRP A 53 -9.53 5.56 -2.22
N MET A 54 -9.86 4.40 -2.79
CA MET A 54 -9.29 3.13 -2.36
C MET A 54 -7.78 3.02 -2.68
N GLY A 55 -7.37 3.53 -3.84
CA GLY A 55 -5.95 3.64 -4.20
C GLY A 55 -5.20 4.65 -3.32
N LEU A 56 -5.80 5.81 -3.06
CA LEU A 56 -5.20 6.88 -2.27
C LEU A 56 -5.04 6.48 -0.79
N ILE A 57 -6.09 5.93 -0.19
CA ILE A 57 -6.08 5.44 1.19
C ILE A 57 -5.11 4.26 1.32
N GLY A 58 -5.09 3.35 0.35
CA GLY A 58 -4.12 2.24 0.32
C GLY A 58 -2.67 2.73 0.26
N ALA A 59 -2.36 3.70 -0.61
CA ALA A 59 -1.03 4.28 -0.72
C ALA A 59 -0.59 5.01 0.56
N LEU A 60 -1.49 5.79 1.16
CA LEU A 60 -1.24 6.50 2.42
C LEU A 60 -1.02 5.53 3.58
N LEU A 61 -1.85 4.49 3.70
CA LEU A 61 -1.67 3.45 4.71
C LEU A 61 -0.31 2.75 4.51
N GLY A 62 0.01 2.30 3.31
CA GLY A 62 1.29 1.66 3.02
C GLY A 62 2.49 2.56 3.31
N PHE A 63 2.38 3.87 3.02
CA PHE A 63 3.42 4.86 3.32
C PHE A 63 3.61 5.08 4.84
N VAL A 64 2.53 5.39 5.55
CA VAL A 64 2.56 5.69 6.99
C VAL A 64 2.99 4.46 7.80
N PHE A 65 2.45 3.28 7.47
CA PHE A 65 2.82 2.04 8.16
C PHE A 65 4.20 1.51 7.73
N GLY A 66 4.68 1.86 6.54
CA GLY A 66 6.07 1.67 6.14
C GLY A 66 7.05 2.48 7.00
N LEU A 67 6.73 3.75 7.27
CA LEU A 67 7.53 4.59 8.18
C LEU A 67 7.51 4.08 9.63
N MET A 68 6.40 3.49 10.07
CA MET A 68 6.27 2.96 11.44
C MET A 68 6.87 1.55 11.63
N ALA A 69 7.46 0.95 10.59
CA ALA A 69 8.04 -0.39 10.61
C ALA A 69 9.12 -0.59 11.70
N LYS A 70 9.93 0.43 11.98
CA LYS A 70 10.98 0.35 13.01
C LYS A 70 10.46 0.24 14.43
N GLY A 71 9.31 0.88 14.71
CA GLY A 71 8.74 0.93 16.06
C GLY A 71 7.84 -0.26 16.37
N LYS A 72 7.06 -0.73 15.39
CA LYS A 72 6.09 -1.82 15.54
C LYS A 72 6.08 -2.70 14.28
N PRO A 73 7.07 -3.58 14.08
CA PRO A 73 7.25 -4.31 12.82
C PRO A 73 6.06 -5.24 12.49
N MET A 74 5.42 -5.86 13.48
CA MET A 74 4.22 -6.69 13.25
C MET A 74 3.03 -5.89 12.72
N LEU A 75 2.73 -4.76 13.37
CA LEU A 75 1.60 -3.92 12.99
C LEU A 75 1.83 -3.31 11.59
N SER A 76 3.06 -2.86 11.34
CA SER A 76 3.50 -2.38 10.04
C SER A 76 3.34 -3.44 8.94
N GLY A 77 3.78 -4.68 9.18
CA GLY A 77 3.71 -5.76 8.19
C GLY A 77 2.28 -6.13 7.82
N VAL A 78 1.39 -6.26 8.81
CA VAL A 78 -0.04 -6.53 8.55
C VAL A 78 -0.68 -5.39 7.78
N MET A 79 -0.44 -4.14 8.19
CA MET A 79 -1.04 -2.98 7.52
C MET A 79 -0.47 -2.74 6.12
N MET A 80 0.78 -3.13 5.86
CA MET A 80 1.34 -3.15 4.50
C MET A 80 0.72 -4.21 3.61
N ILE A 81 0.38 -5.39 4.15
CA ILE A 81 -0.36 -6.41 3.38
C ILE A 81 -1.79 -5.95 3.08
N VAL A 82 -2.45 -5.28 4.04
CA VAL A 82 -3.77 -4.68 3.82
C VAL A 82 -3.69 -3.58 2.77
N ALA A 83 -2.67 -2.72 2.83
CA ALA A 83 -2.42 -1.70 1.81
C ALA A 83 -2.16 -2.33 0.43
N ALA A 84 -1.39 -3.42 0.37
CA ALA A 84 -1.15 -4.17 -0.87
C ALA A 84 -2.43 -4.77 -1.45
N LEU A 85 -3.35 -5.26 -0.62
CA LEU A 85 -4.67 -5.74 -1.05
C LEU A 85 -5.54 -4.60 -1.57
N MET A 86 -5.60 -3.48 -0.85
CA MET A 86 -6.37 -2.29 -1.25
C MET A 86 -5.87 -1.73 -2.59
N CYS A 87 -4.56 -1.55 -2.74
CA CYS A 87 -3.96 -1.13 -4.01
C CYS A 87 -4.08 -2.22 -5.09
N GLY A 88 -3.99 -3.50 -4.73
CA GLY A 88 -4.13 -4.63 -5.64
C GLY A 88 -5.50 -4.73 -6.29
N ILE A 89 -6.58 -4.37 -5.58
CA ILE A 89 -7.94 -4.35 -6.15
C ILE A 89 -8.05 -3.31 -7.29
N THR A 90 -7.29 -2.22 -7.23
CA THR A 90 -7.25 -1.23 -8.33
C THR A 90 -6.60 -1.77 -9.61
N MET A 91 -5.93 -2.94 -9.57
CA MET A 91 -5.40 -3.63 -10.75
C MET A 91 -6.52 -4.17 -11.67
N ILE A 92 -7.73 -4.39 -11.16
CA ILE A 92 -8.86 -4.93 -11.94
C ILE A 92 -9.20 -4.00 -13.14
N ILE A 93 -8.87 -2.71 -13.04
CA ILE A 93 -9.10 -1.70 -14.09
C ILE A 93 -7.91 -1.59 -15.06
N GLY A 94 -6.91 -2.49 -14.97
CA GLY A 94 -5.76 -2.53 -15.88
C GLY A 94 -4.62 -1.57 -15.51
N ASN A 95 -4.60 -1.06 -14.27
CA ASN A 95 -3.56 -0.16 -13.80
C ASN A 95 -2.26 -0.95 -13.48
N LEU A 96 -1.32 -0.99 -14.43
CA LEU A 96 0.00 -1.61 -14.24
C LEU A 96 0.83 -0.94 -13.12
N ILE A 97 0.61 0.34 -12.82
CA ILE A 97 1.34 1.04 -11.75
C ILE A 97 0.88 0.52 -10.40
N ALA A 98 -0.42 0.23 -10.24
CA ALA A 98 -0.97 -0.37 -9.03
C ALA A 98 -0.40 -1.78 -8.76
N LEU A 99 -0.10 -2.57 -9.80
CA LEU A 99 0.58 -3.86 -9.67
C LEU A 99 1.97 -3.69 -9.04
N VAL A 100 2.77 -2.74 -9.54
CA VAL A 100 4.13 -2.50 -9.01
C VAL A 100 4.07 -2.06 -7.55
N VAL A 101 3.15 -1.15 -7.21
CA VAL A 101 2.94 -0.66 -5.84
C VAL A 101 2.47 -1.76 -4.90
N ALA A 102 1.53 -2.61 -5.36
CA ALA A 102 1.06 -3.75 -4.59
C ALA A 102 2.20 -4.72 -4.28
N ILE A 103 3.05 -5.05 -5.26
CA ILE A 103 4.22 -5.93 -5.06
C ILE A 103 5.21 -5.31 -4.06
N LEU A 104 5.50 -4.02 -4.18
CA LEU A 104 6.39 -3.29 -3.26
C LEU A 104 5.88 -3.36 -1.81
N PHE A 105 4.58 -3.11 -1.59
CA PHE A 105 3.97 -3.22 -0.27
C PHE A 105 3.90 -4.66 0.24
N LEU A 106 3.70 -5.64 -0.64
CA LEU A 106 3.67 -7.06 -0.27
C LEU A 106 5.06 -7.55 0.18
N ILE A 107 6.11 -7.18 -0.55
CA ILE A 107 7.50 -7.43 -0.17
C ILE A 107 7.82 -6.73 1.15
N GLY A 108 7.50 -5.43 1.27
CA GLY A 108 7.68 -4.67 2.50
C GLY A 108 6.98 -5.31 3.71
N GLY A 109 5.75 -5.79 3.50
CA GLY A 109 4.94 -6.47 4.51
C GLY A 109 5.52 -7.81 4.95
N ILE A 110 5.89 -8.68 4.00
CA ILE A 110 6.51 -9.98 4.32
C ILE A 110 7.83 -9.79 5.06
N PHE A 111 8.69 -8.88 4.60
CA PHE A 111 9.95 -8.60 5.27
C PHE A 111 9.72 -8.00 6.66
N ALA A 112 8.68 -7.18 6.88
CA ALA A 112 8.33 -6.68 8.21
C ALA A 112 7.84 -7.79 9.17
N LEU A 113 7.16 -8.82 8.65
CA LEU A 113 6.71 -9.97 9.44
C LEU A 113 7.83 -10.98 9.76
N VAL A 114 8.75 -11.19 8.82
CA VAL A 114 9.86 -12.17 8.94
C VAL A 114 11.08 -11.61 9.67
N GLN A 115 11.19 -10.27 9.82
CA GLN A 115 12.31 -9.65 10.52
C GLN A 115 12.45 -10.11 11.97
N LYS A 116 13.68 -10.48 12.35
CA LYS A 116 14.06 -10.71 13.74
C LYS A 116 13.84 -9.41 14.53
N LYS A 117 13.09 -9.51 15.63
CA LYS A 117 12.78 -8.38 16.51
C LYS A 117 13.88 -8.31 17.57
N GLU A 118 14.75 -7.30 17.49
CA GLU A 118 15.74 -7.06 18.53
C GLU A 118 15.07 -6.40 19.73
N GLU A 119 15.31 -6.93 20.92
CA GLU A 119 14.95 -6.27 22.17
C GLU A 119 16.03 -5.22 22.48
N VAL A 120 15.75 -3.95 22.20
CA VAL A 120 16.63 -2.86 22.62
C VAL A 120 16.41 -2.66 24.11
N ALA A 121 17.40 -3.06 24.92
CA ALA A 121 17.49 -2.66 26.32
C ALA A 121 17.51 -1.13 26.38
N ALA A 122 16.62 -0.56 27.19
CA ALA A 122 16.52 0.88 27.40
C ALA A 122 17.73 1.41 28.16
#